data_AF-A0A954QLM2-F1
#
_entry.id   AF-A0A954QLM2-F1
#
_cell.length_a   1.000
_cell.length_b   1.000
_cell.length_c   1.000
_cell.angle_alpha   90.00
_cell.angle_beta   90.00
_cell.angle_gamma   90.00
#
_symmetry.space_group_name_H-M   'P 1'
#
loop_
_entity.id
_entity.type
_entity.pdbx_description
1 polymer ?
#
loop_
_entity_poly.entity_id
_entity_poly.type
_entity_poly.pdbx_seq_one_letter_code
_entity_poly.pdbx_strand_id
1 'polypeptide(L)'
;PGVVCQRSVDFMNVYPTLAELCGLPIGDHLDGVSMAPLLKDPHSEWNHAALTTHGRLNHAVRDDRWRYIRYADGSEELYDHETDPAEANNLAADPNHAETKSRLAAHLPEKNAPDAPHATNQPTRRRANAGKRPNK
;
A
#
# COMPACT_ATOMS: atom_id res chain seq x y z
N PRO A 1 -9.90 -25.09 8.30
CA PRO A 1 -9.53 -24.17 9.42
C PRO A 1 -8.05 -24.31 9.75
N GLY A 2 -7.35 -23.21 10.10
CA GLY A 2 -5.92 -23.25 10.43
C GLY A 2 -4.95 -23.22 9.24
N VAL A 3 -5.43 -22.82 8.06
CA VAL A 3 -4.58 -22.62 6.86
C VAL A 3 -4.15 -21.15 6.77
N VAL A 4 -2.98 -20.92 6.18
CA VAL A 4 -2.41 -19.57 5.98
C VAL A 4 -2.73 -19.10 4.57
N CYS A 5 -3.24 -17.87 4.45
CA CYS A 5 -3.39 -17.18 3.16
C CYS A 5 -2.23 -16.18 2.99
N GLN A 6 -1.58 -16.20 1.82
CA GLN A 6 -0.46 -15.31 1.48
C GLN A 6 -0.90 -14.13 0.59
N ARG A 7 -2.20 -14.02 0.29
CA ARG A 7 -2.72 -12.93 -0.55
C ARG A 7 -2.67 -11.60 0.18
N SER A 8 -2.27 -10.56 -0.54
CA SER A 8 -2.23 -9.20 -0.01
C SER A 8 -3.64 -8.62 0.15
N VAL A 9 -3.97 -8.19 1.36
CA VAL A 9 -5.22 -7.49 1.70
C VAL A 9 -4.90 -6.20 2.48
N ASP A 10 -5.83 -5.26 2.48
CA ASP A 10 -5.75 -4.07 3.31
C ASP A 10 -6.99 -3.90 4.21
N PHE A 11 -6.96 -2.86 5.04
CA PHE A 11 -8.00 -2.62 6.03
C PHE A 11 -9.37 -2.29 5.41
N MET A 12 -9.40 -1.72 4.20
CA MET A 12 -10.65 -1.34 3.53
C MET A 12 -11.44 -2.58 3.10
N ASN A 13 -10.79 -3.74 2.97
CA ASN A 13 -11.45 -5.00 2.65
C ASN A 13 -12.30 -5.55 3.81
N VAL A 14 -12.09 -5.10 5.05
CA VAL A 14 -12.78 -5.66 6.24
C VAL A 14 -14.28 -5.38 6.19
N TYR A 15 -14.68 -4.13 5.94
CA TYR A 15 -16.09 -3.73 5.91
C TYR A 15 -16.93 -4.50 4.87
N PRO A 16 -16.59 -4.50 3.56
CA PRO A 16 -17.36 -5.23 2.56
C PRO A 16 -17.40 -6.74 2.82
N THR A 17 -16.35 -7.31 3.43
CA THR A 17 -16.34 -8.72 3.83
C THR A 17 -17.36 -9.01 4.92
N LEU A 18 -17.39 -8.20 5.98
CA LEU A 18 -18.37 -8.37 7.06
C LEU A 18 -19.80 -8.16 6.55
N ALA A 19 -20.01 -7.17 5.68
CA ALA A 19 -21.30 -6.93 5.05
C ALA A 19 -21.77 -8.16 4.25
N GLU A 20 -20.90 -8.75 3.41
CA GLU A 20 -21.23 -9.97 2.66
C GLU A 20 -21.58 -11.14 3.59
N LEU A 21 -20.75 -11.40 4.60
CA LEU A 21 -20.95 -12.51 5.54
C LEU A 21 -22.23 -12.37 6.37
N CYS A 22 -22.67 -11.12 6.62
CA CYS A 22 -23.93 -10.84 7.31
C CYS A 22 -25.14 -10.72 6.37
N GLY A 23 -24.96 -10.85 5.05
CA GLY A 23 -26.04 -10.69 4.07
C GLY A 23 -26.56 -9.24 3.97
N LEU A 24 -25.71 -8.26 4.24
CA LEU A 24 -26.01 -6.83 4.16
C LEU A 24 -25.67 -6.28 2.76
N PRO A 25 -26.35 -5.21 2.30
CA PRO A 25 -26.01 -4.56 1.05
C PRO A 25 -24.59 -3.97 1.09
N ILE A 26 -23.86 -4.14 0.00
CA ILE A 26 -22.52 -3.58 -0.21
C ILE A 26 -22.67 -2.40 -1.16
N GLY A 27 -22.11 -1.23 -0.81
CA GLY A 27 -22.23 -0.02 -1.62
C GLY A 27 -21.10 0.12 -2.65
N ASP A 28 -21.42 0.68 -3.82
CA ASP A 28 -20.48 0.92 -4.92
C ASP A 28 -19.43 2.02 -4.64
N HIS A 29 -19.56 2.71 -3.51
CA HIS A 29 -18.66 3.80 -3.09
C HIS A 29 -17.43 3.29 -2.30
N LEU A 30 -17.36 1.99 -2.06
CA LEU A 30 -16.27 1.38 -1.30
C LEU A 30 -15.06 1.16 -2.20
N ASP A 31 -13.89 1.59 -1.75
CA ASP A 31 -12.63 1.29 -2.45
C ASP A 31 -12.16 -0.16 -2.20
N GLY A 32 -12.55 -0.73 -1.06
CA GLY A 32 -12.21 -2.10 -0.69
C GLY A 32 -13.18 -3.13 -1.28
N VAL A 33 -12.67 -4.34 -1.53
CA VAL A 33 -13.46 -5.51 -1.94
C VAL A 33 -13.58 -6.55 -0.83
N SER A 34 -14.58 -7.43 -0.93
CA SER A 34 -14.74 -8.54 0.01
C SER A 34 -13.66 -9.61 -0.16
N MET A 35 -13.08 -10.06 0.95
CA MET A 35 -12.14 -11.19 1.02
C MET A 35 -12.83 -12.51 1.35
N ALA A 36 -14.16 -12.59 1.31
CA ALA A 36 -14.91 -13.82 1.61
C ALA A 36 -14.48 -15.04 0.76
N PRO A 37 -14.08 -14.92 -0.52
CA PRO A 37 -13.49 -16.04 -1.27
C PRO A 37 -12.23 -16.60 -0.59
N LEU A 38 -11.33 -15.73 -0.12
CA LEU A 38 -10.08 -16.12 0.57
C LEU A 38 -10.33 -16.81 1.91
N LEU A 39 -11.42 -16.43 2.61
CA LEU A 39 -11.82 -17.07 3.86
C LEU A 39 -12.32 -18.52 3.63
N LYS A 40 -12.90 -18.78 2.45
CA LYS A 40 -13.36 -20.12 2.05
C LYS A 40 -12.21 -20.96 1.52
N ASP A 41 -11.35 -20.37 0.69
CA ASP A 41 -10.18 -20.99 0.10
C ASP A 41 -9.01 -19.99 -0.01
N PRO A 42 -7.92 -20.19 0.75
CA PRO A 42 -6.76 -19.29 0.74
C PRO A 42 -6.01 -19.24 -0.60
N HIS A 43 -6.31 -20.16 -1.53
CA HIS A 43 -5.71 -20.23 -2.86
C HIS A 43 -6.57 -19.62 -3.97
N SER A 44 -7.76 -19.09 -3.64
CA SER A 44 -8.61 -18.42 -4.60
C SER A 44 -7.87 -17.31 -5.36
N GLU A 45 -8.33 -17.06 -6.60
CA GLU A 45 -7.82 -15.95 -7.40
C GLU A 45 -8.03 -14.63 -6.65
N TRP A 46 -6.99 -13.80 -6.68
CA TRP A 46 -6.98 -12.52 -5.99
C TRP A 46 -6.16 -11.53 -6.80
N ASN A 47 -6.85 -10.66 -7.53
CA ASN A 47 -6.25 -9.70 -8.44
C ASN A 47 -6.21 -8.28 -7.83
N HIS A 48 -6.19 -8.20 -6.50
CA HIS A 48 -6.18 -6.94 -5.75
C HIS A 48 -4.83 -6.76 -5.05
N ALA A 49 -4.40 -5.50 -4.96
CA ALA A 49 -3.23 -5.09 -4.21
C ALA A 49 -3.67 -4.32 -2.96
N ALA A 50 -2.87 -4.40 -1.89
CA ALA A 50 -3.08 -3.62 -0.68
C ALA A 50 -2.60 -2.17 -0.88
N LEU A 51 -3.45 -1.20 -0.56
CA LEU A 51 -3.14 0.23 -0.67
C LEU A 51 -2.94 0.86 0.72
N THR A 52 -1.85 1.60 0.88
CA THR A 52 -1.61 2.48 2.03
C THR A 52 -1.47 3.92 1.56
N THR A 53 -2.11 4.87 2.26
CA THR A 53 -1.99 6.31 1.99
C THR A 53 -1.54 7.06 3.24
N HIS A 54 -0.58 7.97 3.10
CA HIS A 54 -0.08 8.82 4.18
C HIS A 54 -0.08 10.31 3.79
N GLY A 55 -1.24 10.96 3.91
CA GLY A 55 -1.45 12.32 3.40
C GLY A 55 -1.63 12.34 1.89
N ARG A 56 -1.71 13.54 1.32
CA ARG A 56 -1.99 13.73 -0.10
C ARG A 56 -0.84 13.29 -1.01
N LEU A 57 -1.14 12.54 -2.08
CA LEU A 57 -0.20 12.07 -3.12
C LEU A 57 0.95 11.20 -2.59
N ASN A 58 0.76 10.54 -1.46
CA ASN A 58 1.79 9.72 -0.84
C ASN A 58 1.21 8.33 -0.54
N HIS A 59 1.57 7.37 -1.39
CA HIS A 59 0.93 6.07 -1.45
C HIS A 59 1.94 4.95 -1.55
N ALA A 60 1.59 3.80 -0.97
CA ALA A 60 2.26 2.54 -1.21
C ALA A 60 1.24 1.50 -1.68
N VAL A 61 1.59 0.75 -2.72
CA VAL A 61 0.85 -0.40 -3.25
C VAL A 61 1.69 -1.64 -2.99
N ARG A 62 1.07 -2.70 -2.47
CA ARG A 62 1.73 -3.98 -2.25
C ARG A 62 0.91 -5.12 -2.85
N ASP A 63 1.54 -5.93 -3.67
CA ASP A 63 1.02 -7.25 -4.05
C ASP A 63 1.78 -8.36 -3.30
N ASP A 64 1.51 -9.62 -3.64
CA ASP A 64 2.07 -10.80 -2.96
C ASP A 64 3.61 -10.85 -2.96
N ARG A 65 4.29 -10.13 -3.87
CA ARG A 65 5.77 -10.11 -3.99
C ARG A 65 6.36 -8.71 -3.93
N TRP A 66 5.71 -7.72 -4.50
CA TRP A 66 6.30 -6.42 -4.76
C TRP A 66 5.64 -5.34 -3.92
N ARG A 67 6.45 -4.36 -3.51
CA ARG A 67 5.98 -3.12 -2.91
C ARG A 67 6.47 -1.94 -3.73
N TYR A 68 5.53 -1.09 -4.13
CA TYR A 68 5.80 0.15 -4.85
C TYR A 68 5.32 1.34 -4.02
N ILE A 69 6.12 2.39 -3.94
CA ILE A 69 5.82 3.63 -3.22
C ILE A 69 5.99 4.80 -4.18
N ARG A 70 5.03 5.72 -4.16
CA ARG A 70 5.15 7.03 -4.80
C ARG A 70 4.88 8.11 -3.78
N TYR A 71 5.86 8.98 -3.60
CA TYR A 71 5.78 10.11 -2.68
C TYR A 71 5.21 11.36 -3.37
N ALA A 72 4.78 12.32 -2.56
CA ALA A 72 4.17 13.55 -3.03
C ALA A 72 5.11 14.45 -3.85
N ASP A 73 6.42 14.32 -3.65
CA ASP A 73 7.45 15.02 -4.43
C ASP A 73 7.77 14.32 -5.76
N GLY A 74 7.12 13.19 -6.05
CA GLY A 74 7.30 12.38 -7.25
C GLY A 74 8.44 11.37 -7.16
N SER A 75 9.18 11.30 -6.04
CA SER A 75 10.14 10.22 -5.83
C SER A 75 9.44 8.87 -5.69
N GLU A 76 10.14 7.81 -6.09
CA GLU A 76 9.60 6.47 -6.21
C GLU A 76 10.52 5.44 -5.56
N GLU A 77 9.90 4.42 -4.95
CA GLU A 77 10.59 3.24 -4.45
C GLU A 77 9.91 1.96 -4.95
N LEU A 78 10.69 0.95 -5.30
CA LEU A 78 10.19 -0.38 -5.69
C LEU A 78 11.06 -1.45 -5.03
N TYR A 79 10.43 -2.38 -4.33
CA TYR A 79 11.10 -3.47 -3.63
C TYR A 79 10.52 -4.82 -4.01
N ASP A 80 11.40 -5.80 -4.17
CA ASP A 80 11.07 -7.21 -4.38
C ASP A 80 11.17 -7.95 -3.04
N HIS A 81 10.05 -8.28 -2.40
CA HIS A 81 10.06 -8.98 -1.11
C HIS A 81 10.50 -10.43 -1.19
N GLU A 82 10.55 -11.03 -2.38
CA GLU A 82 11.06 -12.39 -2.54
C GLU A 82 12.59 -12.41 -2.40
N THR A 83 13.28 -11.45 -3.01
CA THR A 83 14.75 -11.38 -3.02
C THR A 83 15.32 -10.40 -1.99
N ASP A 84 14.53 -9.42 -1.57
CA ASP A 84 14.91 -8.37 -0.62
C ASP A 84 13.81 -8.14 0.45
N PRO A 85 13.63 -9.09 1.39
CA PRO A 85 12.63 -8.96 2.46
C PRO A 85 12.86 -7.77 3.40
N ALA A 86 14.06 -7.20 3.40
CA ALA A 86 14.44 -6.06 4.24
C ALA A 86 14.23 -4.70 3.55
N GLU A 87 13.79 -4.68 2.29
CA GLU A 87 13.59 -3.47 1.48
C GLU A 87 14.85 -2.57 1.45
N ALA A 88 16.04 -3.17 1.33
CA ALA A 88 17.30 -2.44 1.35
C ALA A 88 17.68 -1.83 -0.01
N ASN A 89 17.16 -2.39 -1.11
CA ASN A 89 17.55 -2.05 -2.48
C ASN A 89 16.36 -1.48 -3.25
N ASN A 90 16.35 -0.17 -3.47
CA ASN A 90 15.33 0.48 -4.30
C ASN A 90 15.58 0.20 -5.79
N LEU A 91 14.64 -0.50 -6.43
CA LEU A 91 14.67 -0.90 -7.84
C LEU A 91 13.89 0.05 -8.77
N ALA A 92 13.31 1.15 -8.27
CA ALA A 92 12.39 2.00 -9.04
C ALA A 92 13.03 2.65 -10.28
N ALA A 93 14.35 2.83 -10.27
CA ALA A 93 15.12 3.41 -11.38
C ALA A 93 15.66 2.34 -12.36
N ASP A 94 15.53 1.04 -12.04
CA ASP A 94 16.00 -0.03 -12.90
C ASP A 94 15.01 -0.26 -14.06
N PRO A 95 15.43 -0.09 -15.34
CA PRO A 95 14.56 -0.31 -16.48
C PRO A 95 14.05 -1.75 -16.59
N ASN A 96 14.74 -2.74 -16.02
CA ASN A 96 14.30 -4.14 -16.02
C ASN A 96 13.01 -4.37 -15.23
N HIS A 97 12.65 -3.44 -14.32
CA HIS A 97 11.46 -3.52 -13.48
C HIS A 97 10.39 -2.48 -13.87
N ALA A 98 10.52 -1.84 -15.03
CA ALA A 98 9.59 -0.82 -15.50
C ALA A 98 8.14 -1.34 -15.63
N GLU A 99 7.96 -2.57 -16.13
CA GLU A 99 6.64 -3.19 -16.27
C GLU A 99 6.01 -3.45 -14.90
N THR A 100 6.76 -4.02 -13.95
CA THR A 100 6.31 -4.23 -12.56
C THR A 100 5.90 -2.92 -11.92
N LYS A 101 6.72 -1.87 -12.06
CA LYS A 101 6.41 -0.54 -11.54
C LYS A 101 5.12 0.00 -12.15
N SER A 102 4.96 -0.10 -13.47
CA SER A 102 3.76 0.37 -14.18
C SER A 102 2.50 -0.39 -13.74
N ARG A 103 2.59 -1.72 -13.60
CA ARG A 103 1.49 -2.57 -13.14
C ARG A 103 1.03 -2.18 -11.74
N LEU A 104 1.96 -1.97 -10.80
CA LEU A 104 1.63 -1.55 -9.44
C LEU A 104 1.11 -0.10 -9.39
N ALA A 105 1.69 0.79 -10.20
CA ALA A 105 1.25 2.18 -10.29
C ALA A 105 -0.21 2.30 -10.78
N ALA A 106 -0.73 1.32 -11.53
CA ALA A 106 -2.13 1.29 -11.96
C ALA A 106 -3.12 1.10 -10.79
N HIS A 107 -2.66 0.66 -9.61
CA HIS A 107 -3.48 0.57 -8.40
C HIS A 107 -3.46 1.85 -7.55
N LEU A 108 -2.71 2.88 -7.96
CA LEU A 108 -2.73 4.16 -7.26
C LEU A 108 -4.07 4.89 -7.45
N PRO A 109 -4.55 5.63 -6.44
CA PRO A 109 -5.78 6.42 -6.57
C PRO A 109 -5.67 7.47 -7.69
N GLU A 110 -6.63 7.46 -8.60
CA GLU A 110 -6.78 8.53 -9.61
C GLU A 110 -7.20 9.85 -8.96
N LYS A 111 -8.01 9.77 -7.91
CA LYS A 111 -8.55 10.92 -7.17
C LYS A 111 -7.96 10.96 -5.77
N ASN A 112 -7.34 12.10 -5.45
CA ASN A 112 -6.68 12.33 -4.17
C ASN A 112 -7.38 13.44 -3.41
N ALA A 113 -7.84 13.13 -2.20
CA ALA A 113 -8.42 14.12 -1.30
C ALA A 113 -7.39 15.19 -0.92
N PRO A 114 -7.82 16.42 -0.60
CA PRO A 114 -6.96 17.39 0.07
C PRO A 114 -6.49 16.82 1.42
N ASP A 115 -5.38 17.34 1.94
CA ASP A 115 -4.95 16.99 3.29
C ASP A 115 -6.05 17.33 4.30
N ALA A 116 -6.23 16.44 5.28
CA ALA A 116 -7.17 16.68 6.35
C ALA A 116 -6.76 17.95 7.12
N PRO A 117 -7.71 18.77 7.60
CA PRO A 117 -7.40 19.90 8.46
C PRO A 117 -6.62 19.40 9.69
N HIS A 118 -5.36 19.79 9.81
CA HIS A 118 -4.61 19.56 11.04
C HIS A 118 -4.97 20.63 12.08
N ALA A 119 -5.23 20.22 13.32
CA ALA A 119 -5.32 21.18 14.42
C ALA A 119 -3.96 21.89 14.55
N THR A 120 -3.93 23.20 14.31
CA THR A 120 -2.73 24.07 14.24
C THR A 120 -1.96 24.23 15.56
N ASN A 121 -2.19 23.37 16.57
CA ASN A 121 -1.64 23.49 17.92
C ASN A 121 -0.69 22.35 18.31
N GLN A 122 0.22 21.95 17.42
CA GLN A 122 1.42 21.21 17.85
C GLN A 122 2.67 22.04 17.56
N PRO A 123 3.53 22.31 18.56
CA PRO A 123 4.77 23.03 18.33
C PRO A 123 5.62 22.21 17.35
N THR A 124 5.98 22.84 16.24
CA THR A 124 6.87 22.26 15.22
C THR A 124 8.13 21.74 15.91
N ARG A 125 8.33 20.41 15.92
CA ARG A 125 9.64 19.85 16.24
C ARG A 125 10.59 20.34 15.15
N ARG A 126 11.35 21.40 15.45
CA ARG A 126 12.53 21.79 14.67
C ARG A 126 13.37 20.54 14.47
N ARG A 127 13.50 20.05 13.24
CA ARG A 127 14.55 19.08 12.90
C ARG A 127 15.87 19.78 13.19
N ALA A 128 16.53 19.38 14.28
CA ALA A 128 17.90 19.78 14.54
C ALA A 128 18.75 19.22 13.38
N ASN A 129 19.51 20.10 12.72
CA ASN A 129 20.51 19.72 11.73
C ASN A 129 21.38 18.59 12.29
N ALA A 130 21.24 17.38 11.75
CA ALA A 130 22.16 16.29 12.00
C ALA A 130 23.48 16.66 11.31
N GLY A 131 24.46 17.08 12.11
CA GLY A 131 25.81 17.36 11.66
C GLY A 131 26.44 16.16 10.97
N LYS A 132 27.23 16.46 9.94
CA LYS A 132 28.16 15.55 9.24
C LYS A 132 28.84 14.60 10.25
N ARG A 133 28.66 13.30 10.07
CA ARG A 133 29.54 12.28 10.69
C ARG A 133 30.81 12.17 9.84
N PRO A 134 32.03 12.34 10.39
CA PRO A 134 33.25 12.03 9.68
C PRO A 134 33.51 10.52 9.69
N ASN A 135 34.01 10.01 8.56
CA ASN A 135 34.51 8.65 8.40
C ASN A 135 35.60 8.33 9.43
N LYS A 136 35.49 7.15 10.05
CA LYS A 136 36.62 6.35 10.51
C LYS A 136 36.40 4.92 10.05
#